data_AF-A0A381I9G0-F1
#
_entry.id   AF-A0A381I9G0-F1
#
_cell.length_a   1.000
_cell.length_b   1.000
_cell.length_c   1.000
_cell.angle_alpha   90.00
_cell.angle_beta   90.00
_cell.angle_gamma   90.00
#
_symmetry.space_group_name_H-M   'P 1'
#
loop_
_entity.id
_entity.type
_entity.pdbx_description
1 polymer ?
#
loop_
_entity_poly.entity_id
_entity_poly.type
_entity_poly.pdbx_seq_one_letter_code
_entity_poly.pdbx_strand_id
1 'polypeptide(L)'
;MQVVTDKGSTRLGVEDVVYMNEWGNVASIEILEERALLDAFHYARLAPSTLNRQPWRFIVDGGTVVLAVRKDGHTNLYEEKIDIGIVMLYFATIISATMFDLKWNLGTPDKDYKVPEDYKIVGYCNI
;
A
#
# COMPACT_ATOMS: atom_id res chain seq x y z
N MET A 1 -31.56 15.06 -16.87
CA MET A 1 -30.65 15.40 -15.76
C MET A 1 -29.24 15.21 -16.27
N GLN A 2 -28.49 16.30 -16.44
CA GLN A 2 -27.04 16.20 -16.66
C GLN A 2 -26.42 15.85 -15.31
N VAL A 3 -25.82 14.67 -15.23
CA VAL A 3 -25.06 14.26 -14.05
C VAL A 3 -23.78 15.08 -14.07
N VAL A 4 -23.69 16.04 -13.15
CA VAL A 4 -22.47 16.80 -12.92
C VAL A 4 -21.42 15.82 -12.41
N THR A 5 -20.43 15.50 -13.24
CA THR A 5 -19.23 14.80 -12.81
C THR A 5 -18.45 15.74 -11.90
N ASP A 6 -18.66 15.59 -10.59
CA ASP A 6 -17.84 16.22 -9.58
C ASP A 6 -16.38 15.83 -9.82
N LYS A 7 -15.51 16.83 -10.02
CA LYS A 7 -14.05 16.66 -10.03
C LYS A 7 -13.59 16.47 -8.57
N GLY A 8 -14.04 15.39 -7.94
CA GLY A 8 -13.68 15.04 -6.58
C GLY A 8 -12.41 14.21 -6.57
N SER A 9 -11.30 14.78 -6.09
CA SER A 9 -10.04 14.13 -5.68
C SER A 9 -9.82 12.71 -6.26
N THR A 10 -9.07 12.59 -7.35
CA THR A 10 -8.67 11.32 -7.99
C THR A 10 -7.85 10.47 -7.02
N ARG A 11 -8.53 9.76 -6.12
CA ARG A 11 -7.95 8.71 -5.27
C ARG A 11 -7.76 7.47 -6.12
N LEU A 12 -6.63 6.80 -5.90
CA LEU A 12 -6.27 5.60 -6.63
C LEU A 12 -7.21 4.45 -6.25
N GLY A 13 -7.53 3.56 -7.19
CA GLY A 13 -8.21 2.30 -6.93
C GLY A 13 -7.34 1.36 -6.08
N VAL A 14 -7.92 0.26 -5.59
CA VAL A 14 -7.11 -0.78 -4.93
C VAL A 14 -6.20 -1.44 -5.97
N GLU A 15 -6.71 -1.61 -7.18
CA GLU A 15 -6.02 -2.08 -8.38
C GLU A 15 -4.81 -1.20 -8.77
N ASP A 16 -4.82 0.08 -8.43
CA ASP A 16 -3.72 1.00 -8.73
C ASP A 16 -2.59 0.95 -7.69
N VAL A 17 -2.88 0.38 -6.51
CA VAL A 17 -1.97 0.38 -5.35
C VAL A 17 -1.47 -1.00 -4.92
N VAL A 18 -2.09 -2.08 -5.38
CA VAL A 18 -1.74 -3.46 -4.99
C VAL A 18 -1.34 -4.29 -6.19
N TYR A 19 -0.17 -4.93 -6.10
CA TYR A 19 0.37 -5.85 -7.09
C TYR A 19 0.49 -7.28 -6.52
N MET A 20 0.50 -8.29 -7.39
CA MET A 20 0.68 -9.71 -7.06
C MET A 20 2.05 -10.21 -7.51
N ASN A 21 2.78 -10.86 -6.62
CA ASN A 21 4.11 -11.48 -6.79
C ASN A 21 5.25 -10.51 -7.12
N GLU A 22 5.03 -9.57 -8.03
CA GLU A 22 6.02 -8.61 -8.55
C GLU A 22 5.32 -7.28 -8.91
N TRP A 23 6.10 -6.21 -9.02
CA TRP A 23 5.60 -4.89 -9.40
C TRP A 23 4.88 -4.89 -10.75
N GLY A 24 3.80 -4.11 -10.86
CA GLY A 24 3.05 -3.89 -12.09
C GLY A 24 2.06 -5.00 -12.44
N ASN A 25 2.12 -6.15 -11.77
CA ASN A 25 1.11 -7.19 -11.91
C ASN A 25 -0.08 -6.90 -11.00
N VAL A 26 -1.07 -6.15 -11.50
CA VAL A 26 -2.22 -5.66 -10.71
C VAL A 26 -2.97 -6.81 -10.02
N ALA A 27 -3.26 -6.64 -8.73
CA ALA A 27 -4.09 -7.57 -7.97
C ALA A 27 -5.58 -7.39 -8.34
N SER A 28 -6.28 -8.50 -8.58
CA SER A 28 -7.74 -8.46 -8.76
C SER A 28 -8.43 -8.32 -7.40
N ILE A 29 -9.56 -7.60 -7.38
CA ILE A 29 -10.39 -7.42 -6.18
C ILE A 29 -10.82 -8.78 -5.63
N GLU A 30 -11.21 -9.71 -6.51
CA GLU A 30 -11.61 -11.08 -6.15
C GLU A 30 -10.52 -11.81 -5.35
N ILE A 31 -9.27 -11.78 -5.79
CA ILE A 31 -8.16 -12.44 -5.08
C ILE A 31 -7.90 -11.78 -3.72
N LEU A 32 -8.02 -10.46 -3.62
CA LEU A 32 -7.84 -9.74 -2.36
C LEU A 32 -8.98 -10.02 -1.37
N GLU A 33 -10.20 -10.20 -1.87
CA GLU A 33 -11.37 -10.56 -1.07
C GLU A 33 -11.29 -12.01 -0.58
N GLU A 34 -10.94 -12.95 -1.46
CA GLU A 34 -10.71 -14.36 -1.11
C GLU A 34 -9.62 -14.53 -0.03
N ARG A 35 -8.63 -13.64 -0.02
CA ARG A 35 -7.58 -13.61 1.00
C ARG A 35 -7.91 -12.73 2.21
N ALA A 36 -9.10 -12.15 2.28
CA ALA A 36 -9.52 -11.20 3.32
C ALA A 36 -8.53 -10.03 3.54
N LEU A 37 -7.87 -9.59 2.47
CA LEU A 37 -6.93 -8.46 2.45
C LEU A 37 -7.55 -7.19 1.84
N LEU A 38 -8.69 -7.31 1.16
CA LEU A 38 -9.34 -6.20 0.45
C LEU A 38 -9.58 -5.00 1.39
N ASP A 39 -10.14 -5.25 2.58
CA ASP A 39 -10.40 -4.19 3.57
C ASP A 39 -9.11 -3.53 4.05
N ALA A 40 -8.07 -4.33 4.36
CA ALA A 40 -6.79 -3.82 4.82
C ALA A 40 -6.17 -2.85 3.79
N PHE A 41 -6.21 -3.20 2.50
CA PHE A 41 -5.72 -2.31 1.45
C PHE A 41 -6.65 -1.13 1.18
N HIS A 42 -7.97 -1.34 1.24
CA HIS A 42 -8.95 -0.28 1.07
C HIS A 42 -8.71 0.87 2.06
N TYR A 43 -8.56 0.54 3.34
CA TYR A 43 -8.32 1.54 4.39
C TYR A 43 -6.88 2.04 4.44
N ALA A 44 -5.87 1.21 4.13
CA ALA A 44 -4.50 1.69 4.03
C ALA A 44 -4.36 2.79 2.96
N ARG A 45 -5.08 2.66 1.84
CA ARG A 45 -5.22 3.72 0.84
C ARG A 45 -5.87 5.00 1.38
N LEU A 46 -6.78 4.89 2.35
CA LEU A 46 -7.46 6.05 2.97
C LEU A 46 -6.58 6.75 4.02
N ALA A 47 -5.39 6.22 4.32
CA ALA A 47 -4.46 6.86 5.23
C ALA A 47 -4.15 8.31 4.77
N PRO A 48 -4.14 9.28 5.69
CA PRO A 48 -3.74 10.64 5.36
C PRO A 48 -2.30 10.65 4.85
N SER A 49 -2.04 11.39 3.77
CA SER A 49 -0.70 11.63 3.24
C SER A 49 -0.48 13.10 2.97
N THR A 50 0.77 13.52 3.05
CA THR A 50 1.18 14.87 2.68
C THR A 50 0.75 15.14 1.23
N LEU A 51 -0.04 16.20 1.02
CA LEU A 51 -0.60 16.59 -0.28
C LEU A 51 -1.47 15.49 -0.96
N ASN A 52 -2.03 14.53 -0.20
CA ASN A 52 -2.85 13.42 -0.71
C ASN A 52 -2.17 12.59 -1.80
N ARG A 53 -0.83 12.50 -1.74
CA ARG A 53 0.01 11.91 -2.78
C ARG A 53 -0.12 10.40 -2.92
N GLN A 54 -0.53 9.72 -1.84
CA GLN A 54 -0.63 8.25 -1.80
C GLN A 54 0.61 7.58 -2.42
N PRO A 55 1.84 7.89 -1.94
CA PRO A 55 3.09 7.45 -2.55
C PRO A 55 3.36 5.95 -2.35
N TRP A 56 2.53 5.24 -1.60
CA TRP A 56 2.68 3.82 -1.30
C TRP A 56 2.10 2.91 -2.38
N ARG A 57 2.77 1.77 -2.57
CA ARG A 57 2.32 0.62 -3.33
C ARG A 57 2.62 -0.64 -2.53
N PHE A 58 1.74 -1.62 -2.68
CA PHE A 58 1.83 -2.90 -1.99
C PHE A 58 2.09 -4.01 -3.00
N ILE A 59 2.84 -5.02 -2.60
CA ILE A 59 3.03 -6.24 -3.37
C ILE A 59 2.67 -7.42 -2.46
N VAL A 60 1.73 -8.25 -2.89
CA VAL A 60 1.30 -9.46 -2.20
C VAL A 60 1.93 -10.66 -2.88
N ASP A 61 2.76 -11.39 -2.15
CA ASP A 61 3.53 -12.52 -2.66
C ASP A 61 3.39 -13.71 -1.72
N GLY A 62 2.53 -14.64 -2.08
CA GLY A 62 2.14 -15.73 -1.18
C GLY A 62 1.59 -15.19 0.14
N GLY A 63 2.31 -15.46 1.23
CA GLY A 63 2.03 -14.98 2.59
C GLY A 63 2.89 -13.78 3.01
N THR A 64 3.46 -13.04 2.08
CA THR A 64 4.26 -11.84 2.38
C THR A 64 3.64 -10.62 1.70
N VAL A 65 3.49 -9.53 2.45
CA VAL A 65 3.08 -8.22 1.93
C VAL A 65 4.25 -7.25 2.04
N VAL A 66 4.63 -6.67 0.91
CA VAL A 66 5.74 -5.72 0.80
C VAL A 66 5.18 -4.32 0.58
N LEU A 67 5.72 -3.34 1.31
CA LEU A 67 5.39 -1.93 1.16
C LEU A 67 6.54 -1.20 0.44
N ALA A 68 6.20 -0.59 -0.69
CA ALA A 68 7.08 0.26 -1.48
C ALA A 68 6.55 1.70 -1.52
N VAL A 69 7.45 2.68 -1.49
CA VAL A 69 7.12 4.10 -1.40
C VAL A 69 7.88 4.88 -2.45
N ARG A 70 7.20 5.81 -3.12
CA ARG A 70 7.80 6.67 -4.14
C ARG A 70 8.83 7.60 -3.51
N LYS A 71 10.02 7.67 -4.12
CA LYS A 71 11.08 8.63 -3.82
C LYS A 71 10.77 9.95 -4.53
N ASP A 72 9.74 10.67 -4.12
CA ASP A 72 9.50 12.00 -4.67
C ASP A 72 10.22 13.08 -3.84
N GLY A 73 11.11 13.84 -4.47
CA GLY A 73 11.92 14.86 -3.80
C GLY A 73 11.15 16.09 -3.32
N HIS A 74 9.82 16.02 -3.17
CA HIS A 74 8.99 17.16 -2.77
C HIS A 74 8.45 17.05 -1.34
N THR A 75 8.92 16.06 -0.56
CA THR A 75 8.54 15.85 0.83
C THR A 75 9.81 15.74 1.67
N ASN A 76 9.82 16.28 2.89
CA ASN A 76 10.98 16.11 3.76
C ASN A 76 11.02 14.65 4.26
N LEU A 77 12.23 14.10 4.49
CA LEU A 77 12.45 12.75 5.02
C LEU A 77 11.64 12.46 6.31
N TYR A 78 11.39 13.49 7.11
CA TYR A 78 10.55 13.36 8.31
C TYR A 78 9.08 13.09 7.96
N GLU A 79 8.49 13.88 7.08
CA GLU A 79 7.09 13.74 6.65
C GLU A 79 6.88 12.39 5.94
N GLU A 80 7.84 11.99 5.10
CA GLU A 80 7.82 10.69 4.43
C GLU A 80 7.76 9.54 5.45
N LYS A 81 8.60 9.58 6.50
CA LYS A 81 8.61 8.56 7.55
C LYS A 81 7.31 8.52 8.35
N ILE A 82 6.69 9.67 8.60
CA ILE A 82 5.40 9.76 9.29
C ILE A 82 4.31 9.16 8.40
N ASP A 83 4.24 9.53 7.13
CA ASP A 83 3.26 8.99 6.18
C ASP A 83 3.40 7.46 6.05
N ILE A 84 4.64 6.95 6.01
CA ILE A 84 4.94 5.51 6.03
C ILE A 84 4.43 4.84 7.31
N GLY A 85 4.73 5.42 8.47
CA GLY A 85 4.29 4.88 9.75
C GLY A 85 2.76 4.82 9.86
N ILE A 86 2.06 5.85 9.37
CA ILE A 86 0.61 5.91 9.36
C ILE A 86 0.04 4.79 8.48
N VAL A 87 0.51 4.62 7.24
CA VAL A 87 -0.03 3.57 6.36
C VAL A 87 0.26 2.17 6.90
N MET A 88 1.44 1.95 7.49
CA MET A 88 1.79 0.68 8.15
C MET A 88 0.86 0.38 9.34
N LEU A 89 0.53 1.40 10.14
CA LEU A 89 -0.38 1.26 11.29
C LEU A 89 -1.81 0.97 10.84
N TYR A 90 -2.30 1.64 9.81
CA TYR A 90 -3.64 1.40 9.26
C TYR A 90 -3.77 -0.04 8.78
N PHE A 91 -2.81 -0.50 7.97
CA PHE A 91 -2.79 -1.87 7.47
C PHE A 91 -2.73 -2.89 8.63
N ALA A 92 -1.80 -2.70 9.57
CA ALA A 92 -1.63 -3.60 10.71
C ALA A 92 -2.87 -3.66 11.60
N THR A 93 -3.51 -2.52 11.86
CA THR A 93 -4.70 -2.45 12.74
C THR A 93 -5.85 -3.29 12.18
N ILE A 94 -6.01 -3.32 10.87
CA ILE A 94 -7.11 -4.06 10.23
C ILE A 94 -6.80 -5.55 10.18
N ILE A 95 -5.58 -5.92 9.80
CA ILE A 95 -5.16 -7.33 9.81
C ILE A 95 -5.18 -7.90 11.24
N SER A 96 -4.71 -7.15 12.23
CA SER A 96 -4.75 -7.57 13.63
C SER A 96 -6.17 -7.66 14.20
N ALA A 97 -7.14 -6.94 13.63
CA ALA A 97 -8.55 -7.06 14.02
C ALA A 97 -9.24 -8.30 13.40
N THR A 98 -8.75 -8.80 12.26
CA THR A 98 -9.42 -9.86 11.48
C THR A 98 -8.70 -11.20 11.50
N MET A 99 -7.37 -11.24 11.71
CA MET A 99 -6.56 -12.47 11.56
C MET A 99 -5.61 -12.74 12.73
N PHE A 100 -4.52 -11.99 12.86
CA PHE A 100 -3.44 -12.21 13.83
C PHE A 100 -2.59 -10.95 14.02
N ASP A 101 -1.76 -10.92 15.07
CA ASP A 101 -0.85 -9.80 15.37
C ASP A 101 0.23 -9.63 14.28
N LEU A 102 0.04 -8.63 13.40
CA LEU A 102 0.93 -8.37 12.27
C LEU A 102 2.19 -7.62 12.72
N LYS A 103 3.36 -8.17 12.39
CA LYS A 103 4.66 -7.53 12.62
C LYS A 103 5.32 -7.10 11.32
N TRP A 104 5.65 -5.81 11.24
CA TRP A 104 6.44 -5.27 10.16
C TRP A 104 7.94 -5.46 10.39
N ASN A 105 8.61 -5.99 9.37
CA ASN A 105 10.06 -5.98 9.23
C ASN A 105 10.45 -4.79 8.36
N LEU A 106 11.31 -3.91 8.86
CA LEU A 106 11.81 -2.78 8.09
C LEU A 106 12.93 -3.23 7.15
N GLY A 107 12.98 -2.63 5.96
CA GLY A 107 13.95 -2.97 4.92
C GLY A 107 13.38 -3.86 3.82
N THR A 108 14.27 -4.45 3.03
CA THR A 108 13.91 -5.22 1.84
C THR A 108 14.02 -6.73 2.11
N PRO A 109 13.02 -7.54 1.72
CA PRO A 109 13.17 -9.00 1.70
C PRO A 109 14.20 -9.45 0.65
N ASP A 110 14.67 -10.71 0.75
CA ASP A 110 15.72 -11.27 -0.12
C ASP A 110 15.28 -11.53 -1.59
N LYS A 111 14.03 -11.23 -1.94
CA LYS A 111 13.47 -11.38 -3.28
C LYS A 111 13.50 -10.06 -4.05
N ASP A 112 13.89 -10.11 -5.31
CA ASP A 112 13.72 -8.98 -6.23
C ASP A 112 12.28 -8.91 -6.73
N TYR A 113 11.60 -7.83 -6.36
CA TYR A 113 10.20 -7.56 -6.73
C TYR A 113 10.07 -6.68 -7.99
N LYS A 114 11.17 -6.37 -8.68
CA LYS A 114 11.21 -5.50 -9.87
C LYS A 114 10.61 -4.11 -9.61
N VAL A 115 10.81 -3.61 -8.40
CA VAL A 115 10.35 -2.27 -8.00
C VAL A 115 11.16 -1.22 -8.79
N PRO A 116 10.49 -0.27 -9.47
CA PRO A 116 11.16 0.79 -10.22
C PRO A 116 12.10 1.65 -9.37
N GLU A 117 13.08 2.29 -10.00
CA GLU A 117 14.09 3.11 -9.30
C GLU A 117 13.50 4.32 -8.56
N ASP A 118 12.36 4.85 -9.03
CA ASP A 118 11.62 5.93 -8.40
C ASP A 118 10.82 5.47 -7.17
N TYR A 119 10.87 4.18 -6.83
CA TYR A 119 10.32 3.60 -5.60
C TYR A 119 11.41 2.94 -4.76
N LYS A 120 11.14 2.78 -3.46
CA LYS A 120 11.94 1.96 -2.55
C LYS A 120 11.03 1.09 -1.70
N ILE A 121 11.45 -0.15 -1.46
CA ILE A 121 10.84 -0.99 -0.44
C ILE A 121 11.27 -0.45 0.93
N VAL A 122 10.30 -0.24 1.81
CA VAL A 122 10.53 0.31 3.17
C VAL A 122 10.28 -0.72 4.27
N GLY A 123 9.48 -1.74 3.97
CA GLY A 123 9.24 -2.84 4.89
C GLY A 123 8.37 -3.93 4.28
N TYR A 124 8.27 -5.04 4.98
CA TYR A 124 7.43 -6.18 4.63
C TYR A 124 6.87 -6.84 5.89
N CYS A 125 5.75 -7.53 5.76
CA CYS A 125 5.14 -8.31 6.83
C CYS A 125 4.67 -9.66 6.29
N ASN A 126 4.51 -10.64 7.18
CA ASN A 126 3.98 -11.94 6.81
C ASN A 126 2.53 -12.05 7.29
N ILE A 127 1.71 -12.66 6.43
CA ILE A 127 0.28 -12.86 6.60
C ILE A 127 -0.15 -14.32 6.42
#